data_AF-A0A327YLA2-F1
#
_entry.id   AF-A0A327YLA2-F1
#
_cell.length_a   1.000
_cell.length_b   1.000
_cell.length_c   1.000
_cell.angle_alpha   90.00
_cell.angle_beta   90.00
_cell.angle_gamma   90.00
#
_symmetry.space_group_name_H-M   'P 1'
#
loop_
_entity.id
_entity.type
_entity.pdbx_description
1 polymer ?
#
loop_
_entity_poly.entity_id
_entity_poly.type
_entity_poly.pdbx_seq_one_letter_code
_entity_poly.pdbx_strand_id
1 'polypeptide(L)'
;MAFDFILMLTENDRTIPDARARIDEALEGGVRHIGFKDVGLPLPELRGLADAIRVAGARSYLEVVSLDEDSELASARAAVGLDVDCLLGGTRPEAVSRVTRDHPLRYYPFAGAITGHPSVLQGPPAAIADSARRLADLEHVHGLDLLAYRFAGDVPALMALVCKAARKPVIMAGSIDSEDRILATAKAGAAGFTVGTAALAEAFPAEMPGFAAQVRAILALTEQGRAQSTAPRNIALVAHDTRKSHLRAWVTRHASALQGHRLICTGGTGRMISDAAPGLSVRRLQRGSRGGDQQLGALIATGELDAVIFFADPTVPHGGDADLQALTRLSVLHDTPLALGPSAADMIRAALL
;
A
#
# COMPACT_ATOMS: atom_id res chain seq x y z
N MET A 1 -4.85 -0.64 1.86
CA MET A 1 -5.38 -1.99 2.17
C MET A 1 -4.47 -3.00 1.50
N ALA A 2 -4.43 -4.27 1.92
CA ALA A 2 -3.67 -5.25 1.15
C ALA A 2 -4.32 -5.44 -0.23
N PHE A 3 -3.50 -5.29 -1.28
CA PHE A 3 -3.87 -5.33 -2.70
C PHE A 3 -4.63 -4.08 -3.18
N ASP A 4 -3.89 -2.98 -3.33
CA ASP A 4 -4.38 -1.69 -3.84
C ASP A 4 -4.09 -1.52 -5.35
N PHE A 5 -5.05 -0.96 -6.08
CA PHE A 5 -4.88 -0.51 -7.46
C PHE A 5 -4.31 0.91 -7.49
N ILE A 6 -3.17 1.09 -8.14
CA ILE A 6 -2.51 2.38 -8.37
C ILE A 6 -2.70 2.76 -9.84
N LEU A 7 -3.51 3.79 -10.09
CA LEU A 7 -3.71 4.34 -11.43
C LEU A 7 -2.51 5.21 -11.79
N MET A 8 -1.80 4.88 -12.85
CA MET A 8 -0.72 5.70 -13.39
C MET A 8 -1.26 6.58 -14.51
N LEU A 9 -1.22 7.91 -14.36
CA LEU A 9 -1.58 8.89 -15.39
C LEU A 9 -0.45 9.02 -16.43
N THR A 10 -0.08 7.88 -17.00
CA THR A 10 1.10 7.72 -17.84
C THR A 10 0.80 6.84 -19.03
N GLU A 11 1.38 7.19 -20.17
CA GLU A 11 1.36 6.38 -21.38
C GLU A 11 2.80 6.25 -21.92
N ASN A 12 3.19 5.05 -22.36
CA ASN A 12 4.51 4.81 -22.98
C ASN A 12 5.68 5.29 -22.11
N ASP A 13 5.64 4.99 -20.81
CA ASP A 13 6.63 5.41 -19.81
C ASP A 13 6.78 6.94 -19.63
N ARG A 14 5.73 7.72 -19.91
CA ARG A 14 5.70 9.18 -19.71
C ARG A 14 4.37 9.63 -19.11
N THR A 15 4.39 10.64 -18.25
CA THR A 15 3.17 11.32 -17.78
C THR A 15 2.45 11.96 -18.96
N ILE A 16 1.14 11.76 -19.06
CA ILE A 16 0.33 12.28 -20.18
C ILE A 16 0.17 13.80 -20.09
N PRO A 17 0.12 14.53 -21.22
CA PRO A 17 0.01 16.00 -21.21
C PRO A 17 -1.22 16.55 -20.48
N ASP A 18 -2.31 15.79 -20.46
CA ASP A 18 -3.60 16.13 -19.88
C ASP A 18 -3.82 15.50 -18.49
N ALA A 19 -2.77 14.98 -17.83
CA ALA A 19 -2.87 14.23 -16.58
C ALA A 19 -3.68 14.97 -15.51
N ARG A 20 -3.49 16.30 -15.40
CA ARG A 20 -4.24 17.12 -14.44
C ARG A 20 -5.74 17.17 -14.73
N ALA A 21 -6.14 17.21 -16.00
CA ALA A 21 -7.55 17.22 -16.39
C ALA A 21 -8.24 15.86 -16.11
N ARG A 22 -7.47 14.77 -16.08
CA ARG A 22 -7.96 13.41 -15.83
C ARG A 22 -8.20 13.08 -14.36
N ILE A 23 -7.78 13.94 -13.43
CA ILE A 23 -7.92 13.68 -11.99
C ILE A 23 -9.39 13.54 -11.60
N ASP A 24 -10.24 14.48 -12.04
CA ASP A 24 -11.66 14.47 -11.67
C ASP A 24 -12.37 13.21 -12.19
N GLU A 25 -12.11 12.83 -13.44
CA GLU A 25 -12.63 11.58 -14.03
C GLU A 25 -12.12 10.34 -13.28
N ALA A 26 -10.84 10.31 -12.89
CA ALA A 26 -10.26 9.21 -12.12
C ALA A 26 -10.92 9.08 -10.74
N LEU A 27 -11.12 10.20 -10.05
CA LEU A 27 -11.76 10.27 -8.74
C LEU A 27 -13.25 9.91 -8.80
N GLU A 28 -13.95 10.31 -9.87
CA GLU A 28 -15.33 9.86 -10.15
C GLU A 28 -15.37 8.33 -10.36
N GLY A 29 -14.32 7.77 -10.95
CA GLY A 29 -14.11 6.33 -11.02
C GLY A 29 -13.92 5.67 -9.65
N GLY A 30 -13.58 6.44 -8.60
CA GLY A 30 -13.41 5.97 -7.23
C GLY A 30 -11.97 5.66 -6.82
N VAL A 31 -10.97 5.93 -7.68
CA VAL A 31 -9.58 5.63 -7.35
C VAL A 31 -9.05 6.55 -6.24
N ARG A 32 -8.22 6.00 -5.36
CA ARG A 32 -7.58 6.74 -4.25
C ARG A 32 -6.06 6.68 -4.28
N HIS A 33 -5.48 5.97 -5.23
CA HIS A 33 -4.04 5.85 -5.44
C HIS A 33 -3.73 6.27 -6.87
N ILE A 34 -3.05 7.41 -7.03
CA ILE A 34 -2.81 8.03 -8.32
C ILE A 34 -1.32 8.31 -8.46
N GLY A 35 -0.72 7.81 -9.52
CA GLY A 35 0.68 7.96 -9.82
C GLY A 35 0.95 8.64 -11.14
N PHE A 36 2.18 9.10 -11.28
CA PHE A 36 2.72 9.70 -12.50
C PHE A 36 4.23 9.45 -12.55
N LYS A 37 4.87 9.83 -13.64
CA LYS A 37 6.33 9.75 -13.84
C LYS A 37 6.95 11.14 -13.81
N ASP A 38 8.24 11.18 -13.52
CA ASP A 38 9.06 12.39 -13.58
C ASP A 38 9.27 12.90 -15.01
N VAL A 39 9.13 12.01 -16.00
CA VAL A 39 9.20 12.32 -17.43
C VAL A 39 7.81 12.57 -18.01
N GLY A 40 7.69 13.55 -18.92
CA GLY A 40 6.49 13.81 -19.71
C GLY A 40 5.97 15.23 -19.56
N LEU A 41 6.01 15.78 -18.35
CA LEU A 41 5.59 17.14 -18.02
C LEU A 41 6.72 17.94 -17.36
N PRO A 42 6.74 19.28 -17.50
CA PRO A 42 7.62 20.15 -16.73
C PRO A 42 7.36 20.05 -15.22
N LEU A 43 8.41 20.26 -14.40
CA LEU A 43 8.31 20.19 -12.94
C LEU A 43 7.18 21.05 -12.32
N PRO A 44 6.91 22.29 -12.78
CA PRO A 44 5.78 23.07 -12.26
C PRO A 44 4.41 22.42 -12.49
N GLU A 45 4.23 21.71 -13.62
CA GLU A 45 2.99 21.01 -13.94
C GLU A 45 2.86 19.72 -13.12
N LEU A 46 3.96 18.98 -12.94
CA LEU A 46 4.02 17.85 -12.01
C LEU A 46 3.69 18.27 -10.57
N ARG A 47 4.12 19.47 -10.14
CA ARG A 47 3.75 20.03 -8.83
C ARG A 47 2.25 20.29 -8.74
N GLY A 48 1.67 20.93 -9.76
CA GLY A 48 0.23 21.14 -9.81
C GLY A 48 -0.58 19.82 -9.82
N LEU A 49 -0.05 18.77 -10.44
CA LEU A 49 -0.62 17.43 -10.43
C LEU A 49 -0.56 16.79 -9.03
N ALA A 50 0.61 16.78 -8.39
CA ALA A 50 0.79 16.26 -7.04
C ALA A 50 -0.11 16.97 -6.02
N ASP A 51 -0.17 18.31 -6.08
CA ASP A 51 -1.04 19.12 -5.22
C ASP A 51 -2.52 18.76 -5.40
N ALA A 52 -2.97 18.57 -6.65
CA ALA A 52 -4.36 18.23 -6.94
C ALA A 52 -4.73 16.83 -6.42
N ILE A 53 -3.84 15.83 -6.56
CA ILE A 53 -4.03 14.48 -5.99
C ILE A 53 -4.18 14.57 -4.47
N ARG A 54 -3.31 15.33 -3.81
CA ARG A 54 -3.34 15.52 -2.36
C ARG A 54 -4.59 16.25 -1.87
N VAL A 55 -4.99 17.33 -2.53
CA VAL A 55 -6.22 18.08 -2.17
C VAL A 55 -7.46 17.20 -2.30
N ALA A 56 -7.47 16.26 -3.24
CA ALA A 56 -8.53 15.27 -3.40
C ALA A 56 -8.52 14.16 -2.32
N GLY A 57 -7.54 14.15 -1.41
CA GLY A 57 -7.37 13.11 -0.39
C GLY A 57 -6.87 11.77 -0.94
N ALA A 58 -6.33 11.75 -2.17
CA ALA A 58 -5.73 10.56 -2.75
C ALA A 58 -4.23 10.49 -2.43
N ARG A 59 -3.69 9.28 -2.43
CA ARG A 59 -2.25 9.01 -2.28
C ARG A 59 -1.56 9.17 -3.63
N SER A 60 -0.49 9.96 -3.62
CA SER A 60 0.36 10.28 -4.76
C SER A 60 1.55 9.34 -4.90
N TYR A 61 1.86 8.96 -6.13
CA TYR A 61 3.02 8.12 -6.47
C TYR A 61 3.84 8.78 -7.58
N LEU A 62 5.16 8.86 -7.40
CA LEU A 62 6.09 9.17 -8.48
C LEU A 62 6.85 7.89 -8.83
N GLU A 63 6.84 7.49 -10.10
CA GLU A 63 7.66 6.38 -10.60
C GLU A 63 8.89 6.90 -11.35
N VAL A 64 10.07 6.41 -10.97
CA VAL A 64 11.34 6.73 -11.62
C VAL A 64 11.64 5.70 -12.70
N VAL A 65 11.78 6.16 -13.93
CA VAL A 65 12.15 5.30 -15.06
C VAL A 65 13.64 5.34 -15.40
N SER A 66 14.38 6.34 -14.92
CA SER A 66 15.78 6.60 -15.26
C SER A 66 16.75 5.53 -14.74
N LEU A 67 17.76 5.17 -15.55
CA LEU A 67 18.79 4.17 -15.21
C LEU A 67 20.17 4.75 -14.90
N ASP A 68 20.47 5.99 -15.27
CA ASP A 68 21.68 6.69 -14.85
C ASP A 68 21.53 7.36 -13.47
N GLU A 69 22.64 7.48 -12.76
CA GLU A 69 22.65 7.91 -11.35
C GLU A 69 22.20 9.35 -11.17
N ASP A 70 22.67 10.26 -12.01
CA ASP A 70 22.34 11.68 -11.91
C ASP A 70 20.85 11.92 -12.10
N SER A 71 20.25 11.27 -13.11
CA SER A 71 18.83 11.35 -13.37
C SER A 71 18.00 10.69 -12.28
N GLU A 72 18.34 9.49 -11.79
CA GLU A 72 17.62 8.85 -10.68
C GLU A 72 17.64 9.71 -9.41
N LEU A 73 18.78 10.31 -9.08
CA LEU A 73 18.89 11.23 -7.94
C LEU A 73 18.12 12.54 -8.16
N ALA A 74 18.01 13.01 -9.41
CA ALA A 74 17.17 14.15 -9.76
C ALA A 74 15.68 13.82 -9.55
N SER A 75 15.23 12.64 -9.97
CA SER A 75 13.86 12.16 -9.74
C SER A 75 13.57 11.98 -8.25
N ALA A 76 14.51 11.47 -7.46
CA ALA A 76 14.36 11.38 -6.00
C ALA A 76 14.23 12.76 -5.34
N ARG A 77 15.03 13.76 -5.77
CA ARG A 77 14.88 15.15 -5.32
C ARG A 77 13.56 15.77 -5.76
N ALA A 78 13.09 15.44 -6.97
CA ALA A 78 11.80 15.87 -7.45
C ALA A 78 10.67 15.27 -6.60
N ALA A 79 10.72 13.98 -6.25
CA ALA A 79 9.76 13.33 -5.36
C ALA A 79 9.62 14.08 -4.02
N VAL A 80 10.75 14.39 -3.39
CA VAL A 80 10.80 15.21 -2.15
C VAL A 80 10.24 16.61 -2.40
N GLY A 81 10.66 17.28 -3.47
CA GLY A 81 10.24 18.65 -3.79
C GLY A 81 8.79 18.79 -4.29
N LEU A 82 8.16 17.68 -4.67
CA LEU A 82 6.75 17.56 -5.04
C LEU A 82 5.89 17.09 -3.85
N ASP A 83 6.51 16.68 -2.74
CA ASP A 83 5.85 16.17 -1.54
C ASP A 83 4.91 14.98 -1.85
N VAL A 84 5.41 14.04 -2.67
CA VAL A 84 4.66 12.81 -2.98
C VAL A 84 4.71 11.82 -1.82
N ASP A 85 3.67 11.01 -1.70
CA ASP A 85 3.58 10.00 -0.62
C ASP A 85 4.48 8.79 -0.88
N CYS A 86 4.66 8.42 -2.15
CA CYS A 86 5.39 7.22 -2.55
C CYS A 86 6.31 7.48 -3.74
N LEU A 87 7.52 6.93 -3.66
CA LEU A 87 8.50 6.88 -4.74
C LEU A 87 8.68 5.41 -5.17
N LEU A 88 8.34 5.10 -6.41
CA LEU A 88 8.49 3.79 -7.02
C LEU A 88 9.69 3.77 -7.98
N GLY A 89 10.37 2.64 -8.07
CA GLY A 89 11.48 2.40 -8.97
C GLY A 89 12.82 2.93 -8.48
N GLY A 90 13.79 3.00 -9.40
CA GLY A 90 15.19 3.26 -9.10
C GLY A 90 15.98 1.98 -8.79
N THR A 91 17.29 2.05 -9.01
CA THR A 91 18.22 0.90 -8.93
C THR A 91 19.35 1.12 -7.94
N ARG A 92 19.44 2.31 -7.32
CA ARG A 92 20.48 2.70 -6.35
C ARG A 92 19.85 3.07 -5.00
N PRO A 93 19.33 2.09 -4.26
CA PRO A 93 18.50 2.35 -3.10
C PRO A 93 19.25 3.09 -1.99
N GLU A 94 20.54 2.86 -1.79
CA GLU A 94 21.34 3.58 -0.79
C GLU A 94 21.52 5.06 -1.16
N ALA A 95 21.74 5.35 -2.44
CA ALA A 95 21.93 6.72 -2.92
C ALA A 95 20.60 7.50 -2.86
N VAL A 96 19.50 6.89 -3.32
CA VAL A 96 18.16 7.46 -3.22
C VAL A 96 17.75 7.65 -1.77
N SER A 97 18.01 6.67 -0.90
CA SER A 97 17.67 6.78 0.53
C SER A 97 18.39 7.95 1.22
N ARG A 98 19.61 8.33 0.80
CA ARG A 98 20.27 9.53 1.35
C ARG A 98 19.52 10.82 1.03
N VAL A 99 18.80 10.86 -0.09
CA VAL A 99 17.97 12.00 -0.50
C VAL A 99 16.62 11.97 0.22
N THR A 100 16.02 10.79 0.39
CA THR A 100 14.63 10.66 0.82
C THR A 100 14.45 10.40 2.32
N ARG A 101 15.48 9.94 3.04
CA ARG A 101 15.36 9.47 4.45
C ARG A 101 14.80 10.48 5.45
N ASP A 102 14.96 11.77 5.18
CA ASP A 102 14.52 12.86 6.06
C ASP A 102 13.13 13.38 5.65
N HIS A 103 12.49 12.75 4.65
CA HIS A 103 11.14 13.04 4.18
C HIS A 103 10.19 11.89 4.55
N PRO A 104 8.89 12.14 4.84
CA PRO A 104 7.92 11.08 5.15
C PRO A 104 7.55 10.17 3.96
N LEU A 105 8.15 10.35 2.78
CA LEU A 105 7.79 9.57 1.60
C LEU A 105 8.22 8.12 1.77
N ARG A 106 7.44 7.21 1.18
CA ARG A 106 7.73 5.78 1.19
C ARG A 106 8.44 5.38 -0.09
N TYR A 107 9.59 4.73 0.04
CA TYR A 107 10.43 4.35 -1.09
C TYR A 107 10.35 2.86 -1.43
N TYR A 108 10.16 2.54 -2.72
CA TYR A 108 9.98 1.20 -3.29
C TYR A 108 10.93 1.00 -4.49
N PRO A 109 12.21 0.64 -4.27
CA PRO A 109 13.17 0.40 -5.35
C PRO A 109 12.78 -0.82 -6.20
N PHE A 110 13.33 -0.88 -7.42
CA PHE A 110 13.16 -2.06 -8.27
C PHE A 110 13.85 -3.29 -7.67
N ALA A 111 13.15 -4.42 -7.63
CA ALA A 111 13.71 -5.71 -7.28
C ALA A 111 14.31 -6.41 -8.52
N GLY A 112 15.61 -6.70 -8.48
CA GLY A 112 16.33 -7.40 -9.55
C GLY A 112 17.16 -6.46 -10.44
N ALA A 113 17.69 -7.00 -11.54
CA ALA A 113 18.51 -6.23 -12.47
C ALA A 113 17.64 -5.61 -13.58
N ILE A 114 17.68 -4.29 -13.71
CA ILE A 114 16.88 -3.53 -14.67
C ILE A 114 17.76 -2.98 -15.78
N THR A 115 17.36 -3.17 -17.03
CA THR A 115 18.14 -2.73 -18.20
C THR A 115 17.25 -2.13 -19.30
N GLY A 116 17.80 -1.20 -20.07
CA GLY A 116 17.17 -0.64 -21.28
C GLY A 116 15.99 0.29 -21.00
N HIS A 117 15.43 0.85 -22.07
CA HIS A 117 14.21 1.65 -22.05
C HIS A 117 13.35 1.25 -23.27
N PRO A 118 12.13 0.72 -23.07
CA PRO A 118 11.45 0.47 -21.80
C PRO A 118 12.22 -0.51 -20.91
N SER A 119 12.18 -0.29 -19.59
CA SER A 119 12.93 -1.04 -18.59
C SER A 119 12.58 -2.52 -18.60
N VAL A 120 13.56 -3.42 -18.69
CA VAL A 120 13.39 -4.89 -18.69
C VAL A 120 13.94 -5.48 -17.41
N LEU A 121 13.22 -6.42 -16.78
CA LEU A 121 13.68 -7.17 -15.62
C LEU A 121 14.43 -8.43 -16.06
N GLN A 122 15.71 -8.52 -15.69
CA GLN A 122 16.61 -9.59 -16.11
C GLN A 122 17.14 -10.44 -14.94
N GLY A 123 17.68 -11.60 -15.31
CA GLY A 123 18.35 -12.52 -14.41
C GLY A 123 17.49 -13.71 -13.99
N PRO A 124 18.09 -14.73 -13.35
CA PRO A 124 17.34 -15.89 -12.89
C PRO A 124 16.42 -15.51 -11.72
N PRO A 125 15.24 -16.15 -11.57
CA PRO A 125 14.28 -15.85 -10.50
C PRO A 125 14.89 -15.87 -9.08
N ALA A 126 15.82 -16.79 -8.82
CA ALA A 126 16.52 -16.87 -7.54
C ALA A 126 17.34 -15.59 -7.24
N ALA A 127 18.03 -15.02 -8.23
CA ALA A 127 18.80 -13.80 -8.05
C ALA A 127 17.90 -12.57 -7.83
N ILE A 128 16.73 -12.53 -8.49
CA ILE A 128 15.72 -11.48 -8.28
C ILE A 128 15.15 -11.58 -6.85
N ALA A 129 14.82 -12.78 -6.39
CA ALA A 129 14.36 -13.02 -5.02
C ALA A 129 15.41 -12.65 -3.96
N ASP A 130 16.68 -12.95 -4.23
CA ASP A 130 17.78 -12.55 -3.36
C ASP A 130 17.98 -11.03 -3.33
N SER A 131 17.80 -10.36 -4.47
CA SER A 131 17.76 -8.89 -4.52
C SER A 131 16.63 -8.35 -3.67
N ALA A 132 15.42 -8.88 -3.83
CA ALA A 132 14.24 -8.45 -3.07
C ALA A 132 14.46 -8.55 -1.56
N ARG A 133 15.03 -9.67 -1.10
CA ARG A 133 15.39 -9.88 0.31
C ARG A 133 16.39 -8.84 0.82
N ARG A 134 17.50 -8.60 0.10
CA ARG A 134 18.51 -7.61 0.50
C ARG A 134 17.93 -6.19 0.56
N LEU A 135 17.15 -5.80 -0.45
CA LEU A 135 16.52 -4.49 -0.51
C LEU A 135 15.54 -4.28 0.64
N ALA A 136 14.74 -5.30 0.95
CA ALA A 136 13.78 -5.24 2.02
C ALA A 136 14.41 -5.17 3.42
N ASP A 137 15.68 -5.57 3.59
CA ASP A 137 16.40 -5.41 4.86
C ASP A 137 16.91 -3.96 5.08
N LEU A 138 16.88 -3.09 4.07
CA LEU A 138 17.28 -1.69 4.21
C LEU A 138 16.25 -0.87 5.00
N GLU A 139 16.73 -0.03 5.92
CA GLU A 139 15.89 0.73 6.87
C GLU A 139 14.90 1.69 6.18
N HIS A 140 15.37 2.45 5.19
CA HIS A 140 14.58 3.47 4.49
C HIS A 140 13.85 2.96 3.24
N VAL A 141 13.90 1.64 3.00
CA VAL A 141 13.10 0.98 1.96
C VAL A 141 11.80 0.49 2.58
N HIS A 142 10.66 0.91 2.06
CA HIS A 142 9.34 0.67 2.66
C HIS A 142 8.56 -0.47 2.00
N GLY A 143 9.03 -0.90 0.83
CA GLY A 143 8.52 -2.00 0.03
C GLY A 143 9.38 -2.12 -1.23
N LEU A 144 8.90 -2.86 -2.22
CA LEU A 144 9.61 -3.05 -3.48
C LEU A 144 8.66 -2.80 -4.66
N ASP A 145 9.25 -2.39 -5.76
CA ASP A 145 8.60 -2.33 -7.06
C ASP A 145 9.13 -3.49 -7.92
N LEU A 146 8.25 -4.30 -8.51
CA LEU A 146 8.61 -5.41 -9.37
C LEU A 146 8.02 -5.21 -10.76
N LEU A 147 8.89 -5.04 -11.77
CA LEU A 147 8.50 -4.98 -13.20
C LEU A 147 8.11 -6.38 -13.73
N ALA A 148 7.06 -6.97 -13.17
CA ALA A 148 6.69 -8.37 -13.30
C ALA A 148 6.52 -8.83 -14.75
N TYR A 149 5.66 -8.18 -15.55
CA TYR A 149 5.44 -8.57 -16.96
C TYR A 149 6.47 -7.95 -17.92
N ARG A 150 7.55 -7.36 -17.39
CA ARG A 150 8.76 -7.03 -18.16
C ARG A 150 9.89 -8.05 -17.93
N PHE A 151 9.58 -9.15 -17.25
CA PHE A 151 10.45 -10.33 -17.12
C PHE A 151 10.13 -11.36 -18.20
N ALA A 152 11.17 -11.97 -18.78
CA ALA A 152 11.03 -13.07 -19.72
C ALA A 152 11.05 -14.41 -18.96
N GLY A 153 9.87 -15.01 -18.74
CA GLY A 153 9.75 -16.33 -18.12
C GLY A 153 8.38 -16.56 -17.47
N ASP A 154 8.36 -17.44 -16.46
CA ASP A 154 7.17 -17.69 -15.65
C ASP A 154 6.94 -16.54 -14.66
N VAL A 155 6.13 -15.57 -15.08
CA VAL A 155 5.82 -14.36 -14.30
C VAL A 155 5.05 -14.68 -13.02
N PRO A 156 3.97 -15.49 -13.01
CA PRO A 156 3.29 -15.88 -11.77
C PRO A 156 4.22 -16.53 -10.73
N ALA A 157 5.09 -17.45 -11.16
CA ALA A 157 6.05 -18.07 -10.25
C ALA A 157 7.07 -17.07 -9.69
N LEU A 158 7.56 -16.15 -10.54
CA LEU A 158 8.47 -15.09 -10.10
C LEU A 158 7.81 -14.17 -9.06
N MET A 159 6.59 -13.69 -9.31
CA MET A 159 5.88 -12.80 -8.38
C MET A 159 5.73 -13.44 -7.01
N ALA A 160 5.27 -14.70 -6.95
CA ALA A 160 5.09 -15.43 -5.69
C ALA A 160 6.43 -15.63 -4.95
N LEU A 161 7.50 -15.93 -5.69
CA LEU A 161 8.84 -16.07 -5.13
C LEU A 161 9.35 -14.76 -4.50
N VAL A 162 9.19 -13.63 -5.21
CA VAL A 162 9.62 -12.30 -4.74
C VAL A 162 8.81 -11.85 -3.53
N CYS A 163 7.48 -11.95 -3.55
CA CYS A 163 6.63 -11.61 -2.41
C CYS A 163 7.02 -12.39 -1.14
N LYS A 164 7.29 -13.69 -1.30
CA LYS A 164 7.74 -14.54 -0.19
C LYS A 164 9.12 -14.13 0.35
N ALA A 165 10.04 -13.72 -0.53
CA ALA A 165 11.40 -13.34 -0.16
C ALA A 165 11.49 -11.96 0.51
N ALA A 166 10.70 -10.98 0.05
CA ALA A 166 10.79 -9.59 0.46
C ALA A 166 10.37 -9.35 1.92
N ARG A 167 9.29 -9.97 2.40
CA ARG A 167 8.68 -9.72 3.73
C ARG A 167 8.26 -8.26 3.99
N LYS A 168 8.43 -7.36 3.02
CA LYS A 168 7.84 -6.02 2.90
C LYS A 168 6.86 -6.01 1.72
N PRO A 169 5.95 -5.03 1.66
CA PRO A 169 5.01 -4.88 0.54
C PRO A 169 5.71 -4.87 -0.82
N VAL A 170 5.18 -5.61 -1.79
CA VAL A 170 5.66 -5.59 -3.19
C VAL A 170 4.54 -5.05 -4.08
N ILE A 171 4.83 -3.99 -4.82
CA ILE A 171 3.95 -3.41 -5.84
C ILE A 171 4.34 -4.03 -7.18
N MET A 172 3.35 -4.56 -7.89
CA MET A 172 3.55 -5.15 -9.21
C MET A 172 3.37 -4.07 -10.28
N ALA A 173 4.40 -3.83 -11.05
CA ALA A 173 4.38 -2.89 -12.16
C ALA A 173 4.79 -3.57 -13.47
N GLY A 174 4.69 -2.81 -14.55
CA GLY A 174 5.05 -3.26 -15.89
C GLY A 174 3.94 -4.08 -16.54
N SER A 175 3.20 -3.43 -17.45
CA SER A 175 2.29 -4.08 -18.40
C SER A 175 1.19 -4.95 -17.77
N ILE A 176 0.51 -4.48 -16.73
CA ILE A 176 -0.72 -5.13 -16.25
C ILE A 176 -1.89 -4.53 -17.06
N ASP A 177 -2.55 -5.37 -17.86
CA ASP A 177 -3.48 -4.93 -18.92
C ASP A 177 -4.75 -5.79 -19.03
N SER A 178 -4.96 -6.71 -18.09
CA SER A 178 -6.02 -7.70 -18.17
C SER A 178 -6.43 -8.21 -16.79
N GLU A 179 -7.66 -8.71 -16.70
CA GLU A 179 -8.21 -9.36 -15.51
C GLU A 179 -7.30 -10.50 -15.02
N ASP A 180 -6.89 -11.39 -15.91
CA ASP A 180 -6.02 -12.53 -15.57
C ASP A 180 -4.72 -12.07 -14.89
N ARG A 181 -4.12 -10.96 -15.35
CA ARG A 181 -2.91 -10.41 -14.75
C ARG A 181 -3.17 -9.83 -13.36
N ILE A 182 -4.29 -9.14 -13.15
CA ILE A 182 -4.70 -8.62 -11.83
C ILE A 182 -4.95 -9.77 -10.84
N LEU A 183 -5.66 -10.81 -11.26
CA LEU A 183 -5.93 -11.94 -10.37
C LEU A 183 -4.64 -12.73 -10.06
N ALA A 184 -3.71 -12.83 -11.02
CA ALA A 184 -2.41 -13.43 -10.79
C ALA A 184 -1.55 -12.64 -9.78
N THR A 185 -1.55 -11.30 -9.85
CA THR A 185 -0.79 -10.46 -8.90
C THR A 185 -1.35 -10.58 -7.48
N ALA A 186 -2.68 -10.65 -7.33
CA ALA A 186 -3.32 -10.87 -6.03
C ALA A 186 -2.92 -12.22 -5.42
N LYS A 187 -3.03 -13.32 -6.19
CA LYS A 187 -2.69 -14.67 -5.74
C LYS A 187 -1.21 -14.81 -5.35
N ALA A 188 -0.33 -14.08 -6.04
CA ALA A 188 1.09 -14.03 -5.75
C ALA A 188 1.44 -13.31 -4.43
N GLY A 189 0.47 -12.65 -3.78
CA GLY A 189 0.68 -11.96 -2.51
C GLY A 189 1.20 -10.54 -2.68
N ALA A 190 0.96 -9.90 -3.83
CA ALA A 190 1.28 -8.50 -4.04
C ALA A 190 0.51 -7.59 -3.07
N ALA A 191 1.14 -6.50 -2.65
CA ALA A 191 0.48 -5.46 -1.86
C ALA A 191 -0.33 -4.49 -2.72
N GLY A 192 -0.05 -4.44 -4.02
CA GLY A 192 -0.78 -3.63 -4.98
C GLY A 192 -0.19 -3.77 -6.37
N PHE A 193 -0.76 -3.05 -7.32
CA PHE A 193 -0.31 -3.08 -8.70
C PHE A 193 -0.56 -1.75 -9.41
N THR A 194 0.23 -1.48 -10.45
CA THR A 194 0.09 -0.28 -11.28
C THR A 194 -0.57 -0.59 -12.62
N VAL A 195 -1.46 0.30 -13.08
CA VAL A 195 -2.01 0.29 -14.45
C VAL A 195 -1.98 1.71 -14.98
N GLY A 196 -1.36 1.90 -16.15
CA GLY A 196 -1.31 3.19 -16.86
C GLY A 196 -1.93 3.10 -18.25
N THR A 197 -1.10 2.88 -19.27
CA THR A 197 -1.51 2.79 -20.68
C THR A 197 -2.77 1.95 -20.91
N ALA A 198 -2.90 0.79 -20.28
CA ALA A 198 -4.06 -0.08 -20.47
C ALA A 198 -5.38 0.52 -19.95
N ALA A 199 -5.36 1.32 -18.88
CA ALA A 199 -6.54 2.03 -18.39
C ALA A 199 -6.94 3.16 -19.35
N LEU A 200 -5.95 3.89 -19.89
CA LEU A 200 -6.18 4.97 -20.86
C LEU A 200 -6.63 4.46 -22.23
N ALA A 201 -6.16 3.27 -22.63
CA ALA A 201 -6.52 2.60 -23.87
C ALA A 201 -7.83 1.80 -23.79
N GLU A 202 -8.56 1.91 -22.68
CA GLU A 202 -9.81 1.21 -22.42
C GLU A 202 -9.72 -0.34 -22.56
N ALA A 203 -8.63 -0.93 -22.09
CA ALA A 203 -8.34 -2.36 -22.27
C ALA A 203 -9.13 -3.30 -21.35
N PHE A 204 -9.74 -2.80 -20.27
CA PHE A 204 -10.48 -3.63 -19.31
C PHE A 204 -11.97 -3.72 -19.68
N PRO A 205 -12.67 -4.80 -19.26
CA PRO A 205 -14.08 -5.01 -19.60
C PRO A 205 -15.01 -4.09 -18.78
N ALA A 206 -15.05 -2.81 -19.14
CA ALA A 206 -15.96 -1.84 -18.53
C ALA A 206 -17.39 -1.97 -19.09
N GLU A 207 -18.39 -1.73 -18.23
CA GLU A 207 -19.81 -1.79 -18.62
C GLU A 207 -20.20 -0.71 -19.65
N MET A 208 -19.48 0.41 -19.65
CA MET A 208 -19.66 1.52 -20.58
C MET A 208 -18.29 2.09 -21.00
N PRO A 209 -18.19 2.78 -22.15
CA PRO A 209 -16.96 3.46 -22.56
C PRO A 209 -16.54 4.58 -21.59
N GLY A 210 -15.27 4.95 -21.67
CA GLY A 210 -14.71 6.13 -21.01
C GLY A 210 -13.86 5.81 -19.77
N PHE A 211 -13.02 6.78 -19.42
CA PHE A 211 -11.94 6.59 -18.46
C PHE A 211 -12.44 6.28 -17.03
N ALA A 212 -13.47 7.00 -16.56
CA ALA A 212 -14.06 6.71 -15.24
C ALA A 212 -14.65 5.29 -15.16
N ALA A 213 -15.24 4.78 -16.26
CA ALA A 213 -15.78 3.43 -16.31
C ALA A 213 -14.66 2.37 -16.32
N GLN A 214 -13.54 2.64 -16.99
CA GLN A 214 -12.33 1.81 -16.93
C GLN A 214 -11.77 1.73 -15.50
N VAL A 215 -11.67 2.86 -14.81
CA VAL A 215 -11.21 2.90 -13.41
C VAL A 215 -12.13 2.05 -12.52
N ARG A 216 -13.46 2.16 -12.67
CA ARG A 216 -14.42 1.32 -11.94
C ARG A 216 -14.26 -0.16 -12.24
N ALA A 217 -14.05 -0.53 -13.50
CA ALA A 217 -13.83 -1.92 -13.90
C ALA A 217 -12.58 -2.49 -13.21
N ILE A 218 -11.47 -1.76 -13.23
CA ILE A 218 -10.23 -2.19 -12.57
C ILE A 218 -10.41 -2.28 -11.04
N LEU A 219 -11.14 -1.36 -10.42
CA LEU A 219 -11.44 -1.42 -8.99
C LEU A 219 -12.30 -2.64 -8.63
N ALA A 220 -13.31 -2.98 -9.45
CA ALA A 220 -14.11 -4.19 -9.26
C ALA A 220 -13.26 -5.46 -9.37
N LEU A 221 -12.35 -5.52 -10.35
CA LEU A 221 -11.37 -6.62 -10.47
C LEU A 221 -10.40 -6.65 -9.28
N THR A 222 -10.05 -5.49 -8.73
CA THR A 222 -9.21 -5.39 -7.53
C THR A 222 -9.93 -5.97 -6.31
N GLU A 223 -11.22 -5.71 -6.15
CA GLU A 223 -12.04 -6.29 -5.08
C GLU A 223 -12.13 -7.82 -5.20
N GLN A 224 -12.35 -8.34 -6.41
CA GLN A 224 -12.29 -9.79 -6.67
C GLN A 224 -10.92 -10.39 -6.36
N GLY A 225 -9.84 -9.66 -6.69
CA GLY A 225 -8.47 -10.02 -6.36
C GLY A 225 -8.22 -10.04 -4.86
N ARG A 226 -8.73 -9.07 -4.10
CA ARG A 226 -8.59 -8.98 -2.63
C ARG A 226 -9.11 -10.23 -1.91
N ALA A 227 -10.21 -10.80 -2.39
CA ALA A 227 -10.77 -12.06 -1.86
C ALA A 227 -9.86 -13.27 -2.06
N GLN A 228 -8.94 -13.21 -3.02
CA GLN A 228 -7.97 -14.26 -3.35
C GLN A 228 -6.53 -13.91 -2.93
N SER A 229 -6.34 -12.72 -2.36
CA SER A 229 -5.02 -12.21 -2.00
C SER A 229 -4.44 -12.98 -0.81
N THR A 230 -3.17 -13.37 -0.95
CA THR A 230 -2.39 -14.03 0.10
C THR A 230 -1.48 -13.06 0.85
N ALA A 231 -1.54 -11.76 0.53
CA ALA A 231 -0.72 -10.75 1.15
C ALA A 231 -1.08 -10.61 2.65
N PRO A 232 -0.10 -10.67 3.57
CA PRO A 232 -0.37 -10.47 4.98
C PRO A 232 -0.88 -9.04 5.22
N ARG A 233 -1.84 -8.92 6.14
CA ARG A 233 -2.46 -7.65 6.52
C ARG A 233 -1.95 -7.18 7.87
N ASN A 234 -1.86 -5.87 8.06
CA ASN A 234 -1.53 -5.22 9.32
C ASN A 234 -2.80 -4.72 9.99
N ILE A 235 -3.22 -5.37 11.07
CA ILE A 235 -4.50 -5.08 11.72
C ILE A 235 -4.23 -4.62 13.14
N ALA A 236 -4.65 -3.40 13.46
CA ALA A 236 -4.56 -2.89 14.81
C ALA A 236 -5.70 -3.46 15.68
N LEU A 237 -5.36 -4.06 16.83
CA LEU A 237 -6.33 -4.55 17.81
C LEU A 237 -6.14 -3.81 19.14
N VAL A 238 -7.18 -3.09 19.57
CA VAL A 238 -7.15 -2.24 20.76
C VAL A 238 -8.43 -2.41 21.57
N ALA A 239 -8.35 -2.24 22.88
CA ALA A 239 -9.51 -2.25 23.75
C ALA A 239 -9.26 -1.40 24.98
N HIS A 240 -10.30 -0.69 25.44
CA HIS A 240 -10.34 -0.18 26.81
C HIS A 240 -10.28 -1.35 27.79
N ASP A 241 -9.78 -1.10 29.00
CA ASP A 241 -9.59 -2.13 30.03
C ASP A 241 -10.89 -2.92 30.30
N THR A 242 -12.02 -2.22 30.38
CA THR A 242 -13.36 -2.78 30.59
C THR A 242 -13.89 -3.62 29.43
N ARG A 243 -13.27 -3.55 28.25
CA ARG A 243 -13.68 -4.27 27.03
C ARG A 243 -12.70 -5.34 26.58
N LYS A 244 -11.59 -5.51 27.29
CA LYS A 244 -10.56 -6.51 26.95
C LYS A 244 -11.08 -7.94 26.94
N SER A 245 -12.00 -8.30 27.83
CA SER A 245 -12.64 -9.62 27.82
C SER A 245 -13.44 -9.88 26.54
N HIS A 246 -14.11 -8.86 26.00
CA HIS A 246 -14.87 -8.95 24.76
C HIS A 246 -13.93 -9.10 23.55
N LEU A 247 -12.85 -8.30 23.48
CA LEU A 247 -11.85 -8.45 22.43
C LEU A 247 -11.17 -9.82 22.50
N ARG A 248 -10.85 -10.32 23.71
CA ARG A 248 -10.32 -11.68 23.90
C ARG A 248 -11.23 -12.73 23.29
N ALA A 249 -12.52 -12.67 23.62
CA ALA A 249 -13.51 -13.62 23.10
C ALA A 249 -13.61 -13.54 21.57
N TRP A 250 -13.60 -12.33 21.01
CA TRP A 250 -13.62 -12.10 19.57
C TRP A 250 -12.38 -12.69 18.87
N VAL A 251 -11.19 -12.44 19.40
CA VAL A 251 -9.93 -12.98 18.86
C VAL A 251 -9.90 -14.51 18.94
N THR A 252 -10.30 -15.11 20.07
CA THR A 252 -10.36 -16.57 20.22
C THR A 252 -11.34 -17.18 19.22
N ARG A 253 -12.51 -16.57 19.02
CA ARG A 253 -13.51 -17.02 18.05
C ARG A 253 -12.99 -16.99 16.61
N HIS A 254 -12.17 -16.00 16.26
CA HIS A 254 -11.70 -15.74 14.89
C HIS A 254 -10.21 -16.03 14.68
N ALA A 255 -9.60 -16.84 15.55
CA ALA A 255 -8.15 -17.07 15.53
C ALA A 255 -7.64 -17.64 14.20
N SER A 256 -8.42 -18.51 13.54
CA SER A 256 -8.06 -19.08 12.24
C SER A 256 -8.00 -18.02 11.14
N ALA A 257 -8.96 -17.08 11.11
CA ALA A 257 -8.99 -16.00 10.12
C ALA A 257 -7.90 -14.95 10.38
N LEU A 258 -7.45 -14.78 11.63
CA LEU A 258 -6.36 -13.87 11.99
C LEU A 258 -4.97 -14.47 11.73
N GLN A 259 -4.87 -15.77 11.45
CA GLN A 259 -3.60 -16.44 11.27
C GLN A 259 -2.91 -16.01 9.96
N GLY A 260 -1.61 -15.75 10.02
CA GLY A 260 -0.83 -15.24 8.88
C GLY A 260 -0.82 -13.71 8.74
N HIS A 261 -1.73 -13.01 9.43
CA HIS A 261 -1.73 -11.54 9.51
C HIS A 261 -0.87 -11.03 10.68
N ARG A 262 -0.53 -9.74 10.65
CA ARG A 262 0.24 -9.07 11.70
C ARG A 262 -0.69 -8.25 12.57
N LEU A 263 -0.84 -8.65 13.83
CA LEU A 263 -1.71 -7.99 14.80
C LEU A 263 -0.90 -6.96 15.59
N ILE A 264 -1.24 -5.69 15.47
CA ILE A 264 -0.54 -4.58 16.12
C ILE A 264 -1.38 -4.10 17.30
N CYS A 265 -0.87 -4.27 18.52
CA CYS A 265 -1.68 -4.09 19.72
C CYS A 265 -0.98 -3.18 20.73
N THR A 266 -1.75 -2.38 21.46
CA THR A 266 -1.22 -1.67 22.64
C THR A 266 -0.82 -2.65 23.74
N GLY A 267 0.10 -2.24 24.61
CA GLY A 267 0.90 -3.16 25.42
C GLY A 267 0.11 -4.17 26.27
N GLY A 268 -0.99 -3.75 26.90
CA GLY A 268 -1.85 -4.63 27.70
C GLY A 268 -2.72 -5.56 26.86
N THR A 269 -3.26 -5.05 25.75
CA THR A 269 -4.07 -5.80 24.80
C THR A 269 -3.24 -6.88 24.10
N GLY A 270 -2.06 -6.53 23.62
CA GLY A 270 -1.18 -7.48 22.94
C GLY A 270 -0.70 -8.60 23.85
N ARG A 271 -0.42 -8.33 25.12
CA ARG A 271 -0.10 -9.39 26.09
C ARG A 271 -1.26 -10.38 26.23
N MET A 272 -2.46 -9.86 26.45
CA MET A 272 -3.66 -10.67 26.62
C MET A 272 -3.98 -11.53 25.38
N ILE A 273 -3.74 -11.01 24.17
CA ILE A 273 -3.93 -11.76 22.93
C ILE A 273 -2.86 -12.86 22.80
N SER A 274 -1.59 -12.54 23.03
CA SER A 274 -0.49 -13.53 23.00
C SER A 274 -0.72 -14.69 23.97
N ASP A 275 -1.22 -14.41 25.18
CA ASP A 275 -1.54 -15.42 26.19
C ASP A 275 -2.76 -16.29 25.77
N ALA A 276 -3.76 -15.68 25.12
CA ALA A 276 -5.00 -16.38 24.72
C ALA A 276 -4.88 -17.15 23.39
N ALA A 277 -3.99 -16.72 22.49
CA ALA A 277 -3.80 -17.30 21.16
C ALA A 277 -2.32 -17.22 20.73
N PRO A 278 -1.44 -18.11 21.26
CA PRO A 278 0.01 -18.06 21.03
C PRO A 278 0.46 -18.23 19.57
N GLY A 279 -0.41 -18.77 18.70
CA GLY A 279 -0.12 -18.95 17.28
C GLY A 279 -0.26 -17.69 16.43
N LEU A 280 -0.74 -16.58 17.01
CA LEU A 280 -0.93 -15.31 16.29
C LEU A 280 0.34 -14.45 16.33
N SER A 281 0.64 -13.78 15.21
CA SER A 281 1.78 -12.85 15.10
C SER A 281 1.42 -11.49 15.70
N VAL A 282 1.79 -11.25 16.96
CA VAL A 282 1.49 -10.01 17.68
C VAL A 282 2.71 -9.09 17.79
N ARG A 283 2.61 -7.86 17.28
CA ARG A 283 3.53 -6.75 17.55
C ARG A 283 2.94 -5.89 18.68
N ARG A 284 3.68 -5.75 19.78
CA ARG A 284 3.25 -4.93 20.93
C ARG A 284 3.82 -3.52 20.82
N LEU A 285 2.94 -2.53 20.95
CA LEU A 285 3.26 -1.12 21.15
C LEU A 285 3.29 -0.79 22.65
N GLN A 286 3.52 0.48 22.98
CA GLN A 286 3.36 0.97 24.36
C GLN A 286 1.93 0.75 24.86
N ARG A 287 1.75 0.86 26.18
CA ARG A 287 0.41 0.93 26.77
C ARG A 287 -0.29 2.18 26.25
N GLY A 288 -1.62 2.14 26.08
CA GLY A 288 -2.40 3.30 25.64
C GLY A 288 -2.09 4.55 26.47
N SER A 289 -2.17 4.41 27.81
CA SER A 289 -1.80 5.45 28.78
C SER A 289 -0.34 5.94 28.77
N ARG A 290 0.52 5.33 27.95
CA ARG A 290 1.92 5.74 27.75
C ARG A 290 2.20 6.10 26.28
N GLY A 291 1.18 6.47 25.52
CA GLY A 291 1.28 6.90 24.12
C GLY A 291 1.13 5.77 23.09
N GLY A 292 0.70 4.57 23.50
CA GLY A 292 0.47 3.46 22.55
C GLY A 292 -0.59 3.77 21.49
N ASP A 293 -1.63 4.54 21.86
CA ASP A 293 -2.68 4.95 20.93
C ASP A 293 -2.17 5.99 19.92
N GLN A 294 -1.27 6.88 20.35
CA GLN A 294 -0.57 7.81 19.45
C GLN A 294 0.38 7.09 18.49
N GLN A 295 1.04 6.01 18.93
CA GLN A 295 1.83 5.16 18.03
C GLN A 295 0.95 4.50 16.95
N LEU A 296 -0.28 4.12 17.28
CA LEU A 296 -1.24 3.64 16.28
C LEU A 296 -1.66 4.76 15.32
N GLY A 297 -1.92 5.96 15.83
CA GLY A 297 -2.19 7.12 15.00
C GLY A 297 -1.08 7.39 13.98
N ALA A 298 0.18 7.27 14.39
CA ALA A 298 1.32 7.37 13.47
C ALA A 298 1.28 6.30 12.37
N LEU A 299 0.95 5.04 12.71
CA LEU A 299 0.83 3.96 11.74
C LEU A 299 -0.35 4.13 10.77
N ILE A 300 -1.45 4.76 11.20
CA ILE A 300 -2.53 5.18 10.30
C ILE A 300 -2.01 6.24 9.32
N ALA A 301 -1.36 7.28 9.85
CA ALA A 301 -0.87 8.40 9.05
C ALA A 301 0.20 7.99 8.03
N THR A 302 1.04 6.99 8.35
CA THR A 302 2.05 6.44 7.44
C THR A 302 1.49 5.34 6.52
N GLY A 303 0.21 5.00 6.61
CA GLY A 303 -0.44 3.98 5.79
C GLY A 303 0.06 2.55 6.06
N GLU A 304 0.48 2.28 7.28
CA GLU A 304 1.00 0.96 7.70
C GLU A 304 -0.09 0.01 8.22
N LEU A 305 -1.34 0.48 8.38
CA LEU A 305 -2.48 -0.33 8.84
C LEU A 305 -3.51 -0.54 7.73
N ASP A 306 -4.01 -1.76 7.62
CA ASP A 306 -5.12 -2.14 6.75
C ASP A 306 -6.48 -1.97 7.41
N ALA A 307 -6.52 -2.08 8.74
CA ALA A 307 -7.71 -1.86 9.55
C ALA A 307 -7.35 -1.61 11.01
N VAL A 308 -8.25 -0.92 11.71
CA VAL A 308 -8.22 -0.72 13.16
C VAL A 308 -9.49 -1.28 13.77
N ILE A 309 -9.34 -2.19 14.72
CA ILE A 309 -10.43 -2.73 15.53
C ILE A 309 -10.21 -2.29 16.96
N PHE A 310 -11.00 -1.32 17.40
CA PHE A 310 -10.99 -0.78 18.75
C PHE A 310 -12.28 -1.17 19.47
N PHE A 311 -12.19 -2.04 20.47
CA PHE A 311 -13.29 -2.30 21.40
C PHE A 311 -13.37 -1.17 22.43
N ALA A 312 -14.02 -0.08 22.03
CA ALA A 312 -14.18 1.13 22.83
C ALA A 312 -15.24 0.94 23.92
N ASP A 313 -15.09 1.66 25.03
CA ASP A 313 -16.10 1.73 26.09
C ASP A 313 -16.63 3.16 26.20
N PRO A 314 -17.89 3.41 25.78
CA PRO A 314 -18.49 4.74 25.83
C PRO A 314 -18.83 5.21 27.25
N THR A 315 -18.72 4.34 28.26
CA THR A 315 -19.05 4.68 29.66
C THR A 315 -17.86 5.18 30.47
N VAL A 316 -16.65 5.17 29.89
CA VAL A 316 -15.44 5.66 30.57
C VAL A 316 -15.44 7.19 30.54
N PRO A 317 -15.12 7.88 31.65
CA PRO A 317 -15.07 9.34 31.69
C PRO A 317 -14.12 9.93 30.63
N HIS A 318 -14.52 11.05 30.03
CA HIS A 318 -13.91 11.73 28.87
C HIS A 318 -12.38 11.96 28.88
N GLY A 319 -11.69 11.76 30.01
CA GLY A 319 -10.22 11.87 30.09
C GLY A 319 -9.46 10.86 29.23
N GLY A 320 -10.08 9.76 28.80
CA GLY A 320 -9.52 8.78 27.85
C GLY A 320 -10.03 8.90 26.41
N ASP A 321 -10.92 9.85 26.11
CA ASP A 321 -11.61 9.93 24.81
C ASP A 321 -10.84 10.75 23.76
N ALA A 322 -9.91 11.62 24.17
CA ALA A 322 -9.10 12.40 23.23
C ALA A 322 -8.27 11.54 22.27
N ASP A 323 -7.73 10.42 22.77
CA ASP A 323 -6.96 9.46 21.95
C ASP A 323 -7.88 8.73 20.94
N LEU A 324 -9.09 8.36 21.36
CA LEU A 324 -10.07 7.72 20.47
C LEU A 324 -10.58 8.68 19.39
N GLN A 325 -10.82 9.94 19.75
CA GLN A 325 -11.17 11.00 18.81
C GLN A 325 -10.04 11.26 17.80
N ALA A 326 -8.79 11.32 18.27
CA ALA A 326 -7.63 11.49 17.41
C ALA A 326 -7.48 10.30 16.43
N LEU A 327 -7.60 9.06 16.92
CA LEU A 327 -7.57 7.86 16.08
C LEU A 327 -8.70 7.88 15.05
N THR A 328 -9.93 8.21 15.45
CA THR A 328 -11.08 8.29 14.55
C THR A 328 -10.86 9.33 13.45
N ARG A 329 -10.36 10.52 13.82
CA ARG A 329 -10.02 11.57 12.86
C ARG A 329 -8.96 11.11 11.85
N LEU A 330 -7.90 10.46 12.33
CA LEU A 330 -6.84 9.95 11.45
C LEU A 330 -7.34 8.84 10.53
N SER A 331 -8.18 7.93 11.04
CA SER A 331 -8.81 6.89 10.23
C SER A 331 -9.65 7.48 9.10
N VAL A 332 -10.44 8.54 9.37
CA VAL A 332 -11.21 9.24 8.33
C VAL A 332 -10.29 9.94 7.33
N LEU A 333 -9.27 10.64 7.82
CA LEU A 333 -8.36 11.41 6.96
C LEU A 333 -7.56 10.51 6.00
N HIS A 334 -7.15 9.33 6.46
CA HIS A 334 -6.32 8.38 5.70
C HIS A 334 -7.10 7.18 5.16
N ASP A 335 -8.44 7.27 5.11
CA ASP A 335 -9.34 6.23 4.59
C ASP A 335 -9.03 4.81 5.12
N THR A 336 -8.74 4.72 6.42
CA THR A 336 -8.40 3.46 7.10
C THR A 336 -9.63 2.90 7.81
N PRO A 337 -10.09 1.68 7.46
CA PRO A 337 -11.24 1.05 8.10
C PRO A 337 -11.11 1.01 9.62
N LEU A 338 -12.16 1.50 10.32
CA LEU A 338 -12.21 1.56 11.78
C LEU A 338 -13.48 0.90 12.31
N ALA A 339 -13.32 -0.10 13.18
CA ALA A 339 -14.41 -0.69 13.95
C ALA A 339 -14.30 -0.26 15.42
N LEU A 340 -15.35 0.36 15.95
CA LEU A 340 -15.43 0.82 17.34
C LEU A 340 -16.18 -0.16 18.27
N GLY A 341 -16.39 -1.40 17.84
CA GLY A 341 -17.11 -2.43 18.57
C GLY A 341 -17.20 -3.77 17.83
N PRO A 342 -17.78 -4.81 18.47
CA PRO A 342 -17.75 -6.18 17.97
C PRO A 342 -18.50 -6.37 16.65
N SER A 343 -19.67 -5.74 16.46
CA SER A 343 -20.46 -5.90 15.23
C SER A 343 -19.71 -5.34 14.01
N ALA A 344 -19.12 -4.14 14.14
CA ALA A 344 -18.29 -3.56 13.10
C ALA A 344 -17.01 -4.38 12.87
N ALA A 345 -16.43 -4.95 13.94
CA ALA A 345 -15.26 -5.83 13.81
C ALA A 345 -15.60 -7.11 13.02
N ASP A 346 -16.78 -7.70 13.23
CA ASP A 346 -17.25 -8.85 12.45
C ASP A 346 -17.44 -8.52 10.96
N MET A 347 -17.92 -7.31 10.63
CA MET A 347 -18.01 -6.82 9.25
C MET A 347 -16.64 -6.64 8.60
N ILE A 348 -15.69 -5.98 9.29
CA ILE A 348 -14.33 -5.82 8.79
C ILE A 348 -13.67 -7.18 8.58
N ARG A 349 -13.82 -8.11 9.52
CA ARG A 349 -13.33 -9.49 9.36
C ARG A 349 -13.94 -10.16 8.14
N ALA A 350 -15.26 -10.05 7.94
CA ALA A 350 -15.90 -10.65 6.77
C ALA A 350 -15.39 -10.10 5.43
N ALA A 351 -15.00 -8.82 5.38
CA ALA A 351 -14.45 -8.20 4.19
C ALA A 351 -12.96 -8.47 3.98
N LEU A 352 -12.17 -8.63 5.06
CA LEU A 352 -10.71 -8.64 5.00
C LEU A 352 -10.04 -9.98 5.37
N LEU A 353 -10.72 -10.92 6.03
CA LEU A 353 -10.12 -12.15 6.61
C LEU A 353 -10.96 -13.40 6.36
#